data_AF-A0A833SDH3-F1
#
_entry.id   AF-A0A833SDH3-F1
#
_cell.length_a   1.000
_cell.length_b   1.000
_cell.length_c   1.000
_cell.angle_alpha   90.00
_cell.angle_beta   90.00
_cell.angle_gamma   90.00
#
_symmetry.space_group_name_H-M   'P 1'
#
loop_
_entity.id
_entity.type
_entity.pdbx_description
1 polymer ?
#
loop_
_entity_poly.entity_id
_entity_poly.type
_entity_poly.pdbx_seq_one_letter_code
_entity_poly.pdbx_strand_id
1 'polypeptide(L)'
;MTDVAQVLKLCYRKTDVFVHFLIILFGISAWIGINGIFIQIPVLINTSPEGWTLPAYLVLATHAANFGPLLYTILQYFHYKINEPWWILCLLISGTSAMGFLSFFYSEKIIIAGHEYSLVLYILTFFNALVGCFSSVLFMPYLRNFSEKCLTSFFIGEGLSGVLPSIVALIQGIGDTSECSIHKNNKYSLIRNTKQPRGTSSAIFSKKQANISPCDHYSNDIQKMNHYCTDSNKHLTKRTRHYLFTLLAIFCFLSNGFFPSIQSYSCLPYGNIAYKLSITFTQFANPIVCLLAFWLKVSSVKIINYLSVICLLIGSYVTYLALMSPTPPLQATKLGIFLNYNDPQYTLQSRLIVLKL
;
A
#
# COMPACT_ATOMS: atom_id res chain seq x y z
N MET A 1 -50.32 -6.31 3.83
CA MET A 1 -49.38 -5.20 3.50
C MET A 1 -47.98 -5.40 4.10
N THR A 2 -47.54 -6.63 4.38
CA THR A 2 -46.24 -6.91 5.04
C THR A 2 -45.10 -7.23 4.06
N ASP A 3 -45.42 -7.75 2.87
CA ASP A 3 -44.42 -8.31 1.95
C ASP A 3 -43.55 -7.25 1.25
N VAL A 4 -44.18 -6.20 0.67
CA VAL A 4 -43.46 -5.15 -0.08
C VAL A 4 -42.44 -4.41 0.78
N ALA A 5 -42.74 -4.15 2.06
CA ALA A 5 -41.81 -3.51 2.99
C ALA A 5 -40.62 -4.42 3.32
N GLN A 6 -40.84 -5.73 3.41
CA GLN A 6 -39.80 -6.72 3.69
C GLN A 6 -38.93 -6.99 2.46
N VAL A 7 -39.52 -7.06 1.26
CA VAL A 7 -38.82 -7.10 -0.03
C VAL A 7 -38.03 -5.82 -0.28
N LEU A 8 -38.56 -4.64 0.04
CA LEU A 8 -37.80 -3.38 -0.01
C LEU A 8 -36.62 -3.39 0.97
N LYS A 9 -36.81 -3.88 2.21
CA LYS A 9 -35.72 -4.03 3.19
C LYS A 9 -34.67 -5.05 2.72
N LEU A 10 -35.08 -6.12 2.05
CA LEU A 10 -34.19 -7.12 1.46
C LEU A 10 -33.43 -6.57 0.26
N CYS A 11 -34.09 -5.87 -0.67
CA CYS A 11 -33.43 -5.16 -1.77
C CYS A 11 -32.45 -4.12 -1.23
N TYR A 12 -32.86 -3.25 -0.32
CA TYR A 12 -31.99 -2.26 0.32
C TYR A 12 -30.77 -2.92 0.98
N ARG A 13 -30.97 -4.03 1.71
CA ARG A 13 -29.90 -4.81 2.38
C ARG A 13 -29.00 -5.59 1.42
N LYS A 14 -29.51 -6.08 0.28
CA LYS A 14 -28.71 -6.77 -0.75
C LYS A 14 -27.87 -5.77 -1.55
N THR A 15 -28.44 -4.60 -1.83
CA THR A 15 -27.73 -3.46 -2.43
C THR A 15 -26.65 -2.94 -1.48
N ASP A 16 -26.91 -2.86 -0.17
CA ASP A 16 -25.92 -2.48 0.88
C ASP A 16 -24.64 -3.35 0.75
N VAL A 17 -24.78 -4.69 0.75
CA VAL A 17 -23.62 -5.61 0.69
C VAL A 17 -22.83 -5.49 -0.63
N PHE A 18 -23.53 -5.37 -1.77
CA PHE A 18 -22.86 -5.21 -3.07
C PHE A 18 -22.13 -3.86 -3.17
N VAL A 19 -22.75 -2.78 -2.69
CA VAL A 19 -22.13 -1.44 -2.61
C VAL A 19 -20.93 -1.47 -1.68
N HIS A 20 -21.03 -2.10 -0.50
CA HIS A 20 -19.91 -2.30 0.42
C HIS A 20 -18.74 -3.05 -0.22
N PHE A 21 -19.01 -4.11 -1.00
CA PHE A 21 -17.99 -4.85 -1.74
C PHE A 21 -17.30 -3.98 -2.81
N LEU A 22 -18.06 -3.21 -3.60
CA LEU A 22 -17.50 -2.28 -4.57
C LEU A 22 -16.64 -1.18 -3.90
N ILE A 23 -17.06 -0.68 -2.74
CA ILE A 23 -16.28 0.32 -1.99
C ILE A 23 -15.00 -0.29 -1.40
N ILE A 24 -15.02 -1.56 -0.99
CA ILE A 24 -13.80 -2.29 -0.59
C ILE A 24 -12.84 -2.41 -1.79
N LEU A 25 -13.32 -2.77 -2.98
CA LEU A 25 -12.49 -2.79 -4.19
C LEU A 25 -11.92 -1.41 -4.55
N PHE A 26 -12.71 -0.35 -4.36
CA PHE A 26 -12.27 1.04 -4.53
C PHE A 26 -11.25 1.49 -3.48
N GLY A 27 -11.37 1.01 -2.23
CA GLY A 27 -10.35 1.19 -1.19
C GLY A 27 -9.05 0.46 -1.51
N ILE A 28 -9.14 -0.77 -2.03
CA ILE A 28 -7.98 -1.55 -2.47
C ILE A 28 -7.21 -0.80 -3.57
N SER A 29 -7.91 -0.20 -4.54
CA SER A 29 -7.26 0.48 -5.67
C SER A 29 -6.45 1.72 -5.29
N ALA A 30 -6.67 2.30 -4.10
CA ALA A 30 -5.91 3.45 -3.63
C ALA A 30 -4.41 3.14 -3.44
N TRP A 31 -4.07 1.97 -2.89
CA TRP A 31 -2.70 1.65 -2.47
C TRP A 31 -2.12 0.35 -3.04
N ILE A 32 -2.92 -0.50 -3.69
CA ILE A 32 -2.47 -1.80 -4.22
C ILE A 32 -1.28 -1.67 -5.19
N GLY A 33 -1.21 -0.57 -5.96
CA GLY A 33 -0.11 -0.31 -6.88
C GLY A 33 1.24 -0.16 -6.16
N ILE A 34 1.31 0.77 -5.20
CA ILE A 34 2.53 1.00 -4.42
C ILE A 34 2.87 -0.21 -3.54
N ASN A 35 1.89 -0.82 -2.86
CA ASN A 35 2.15 -2.01 -2.07
C ASN A 35 2.64 -3.20 -2.92
N GLY A 36 2.17 -3.31 -4.17
CA GLY A 36 2.66 -4.27 -5.16
C GLY A 36 4.09 -4.02 -5.63
N ILE A 37 4.54 -2.77 -5.70
CA ILE A 37 5.95 -2.43 -6.00
C ILE A 37 6.82 -2.74 -4.78
N PHE A 38 6.41 -2.30 -3.59
CA PHE A 38 7.21 -2.45 -2.37
C PHE A 38 7.40 -3.92 -1.95
N ILE A 39 6.42 -4.80 -2.16
CA ILE A 39 6.57 -6.23 -1.85
C ILE A 39 7.56 -6.95 -2.80
N GLN A 40 7.82 -6.40 -4.00
CA GLN A 40 8.76 -6.98 -4.97
C GLN A 40 10.20 -6.47 -4.82
N ILE A 41 10.43 -5.47 -3.97
CA ILE A 41 11.76 -4.90 -3.72
C ILE A 41 12.86 -5.95 -3.45
N PRO A 42 12.66 -7.05 -2.69
CA PRO A 42 13.68 -8.08 -2.48
C PRO A 42 14.22 -8.72 -3.76
N VAL A 43 13.41 -8.78 -4.82
CA VAL A 43 13.87 -9.25 -6.14
C VAL A 43 14.43 -8.09 -6.97
N LEU A 44 13.80 -6.92 -6.92
CA LEU A 44 14.18 -5.75 -7.73
C LEU A 44 15.55 -5.18 -7.34
N ILE A 45 15.93 -5.27 -6.06
CA ILE A 45 17.28 -4.92 -5.58
C ILE A 45 18.38 -5.72 -6.29
N ASN A 46 18.12 -6.97 -6.68
CA ASN A 46 19.11 -7.85 -7.30
C ASN A 46 19.27 -7.62 -8.82
N THR A 47 18.38 -6.87 -9.45
CA THR A 47 18.42 -6.57 -10.91
C THR A 47 18.65 -5.09 -11.23
N SER A 48 18.23 -4.19 -10.32
CA SER A 48 18.44 -2.75 -10.39
C SER A 48 19.92 -2.34 -10.20
N PRO A 49 20.40 -1.27 -10.87
CA PRO A 49 21.75 -0.76 -10.65
C PRO A 49 21.95 -0.09 -9.28
N GLU A 50 20.89 0.37 -8.62
CA GLU A 50 20.95 1.08 -7.33
C GLU A 50 21.07 0.14 -6.11
N GLY A 51 20.77 -1.14 -6.29
CA GLY A 51 20.89 -2.17 -5.27
C GLY A 51 20.19 -1.78 -3.96
N TRP A 52 20.94 -1.76 -2.85
CA TRP A 52 20.38 -1.55 -1.52
C TRP A 52 19.81 -0.14 -1.30
N THR A 53 20.17 0.84 -2.14
CA THR A 53 19.62 2.21 -2.10
C THR A 53 18.27 2.34 -2.80
N LEU A 54 17.86 1.35 -3.61
CA LEU A 54 16.61 1.36 -4.38
C LEU A 54 15.36 1.73 -3.55
N PRO A 55 15.14 1.20 -2.32
CA PRO A 55 13.94 1.53 -1.55
C PRO A 55 13.86 3.02 -1.19
N ALA A 56 14.99 3.66 -0.92
CA ALA A 56 15.05 5.09 -0.61
C ALA A 56 14.66 5.94 -1.83
N TYR A 57 15.10 5.58 -3.04
CA TYR A 57 14.67 6.26 -4.27
C TYR A 57 13.17 6.07 -4.56
N LEU A 58 12.63 4.87 -4.31
CA LEU A 58 11.18 4.62 -4.44
C LEU A 58 10.38 5.45 -3.43
N VAL A 59 10.83 5.57 -2.17
CA VAL A 59 10.23 6.46 -1.17
C VAL A 59 10.31 7.93 -1.60
N LEU A 60 11.42 8.39 -2.16
CA LEU A 60 11.53 9.76 -2.68
C LEU A 60 10.53 10.02 -3.82
N ALA A 61 10.36 9.07 -4.75
CA ALA A 61 9.34 9.14 -5.79
C ALA A 61 7.91 9.16 -5.20
N THR A 62 7.64 8.35 -4.16
CA THR A 62 6.36 8.38 -3.44
C THR A 62 6.13 9.71 -2.72
N HIS A 63 7.14 10.29 -2.09
CA HIS A 63 7.04 11.60 -1.43
C HIS A 63 6.78 12.74 -2.41
N ALA A 64 7.38 12.71 -3.60
CA ALA A 64 7.11 13.69 -4.66
C ALA A 64 5.62 13.70 -5.08
N ALA A 65 4.93 12.57 -5.01
CA ALA A 65 3.50 12.47 -5.32
C ALA A 65 2.59 13.21 -4.32
N ASN A 66 3.09 13.65 -3.15
CA ASN A 66 2.36 14.56 -2.27
C ASN A 66 2.10 15.95 -2.90
N PHE A 67 2.73 16.26 -4.04
CA PHE A 67 2.30 17.32 -4.94
C PHE A 67 0.81 17.27 -5.28
N GLY A 68 0.21 16.07 -5.39
CA GLY A 68 -1.21 15.90 -5.69
C GLY A 68 -2.15 16.53 -4.64
N PRO A 69 -2.11 16.10 -3.36
CA PRO A 69 -2.81 16.75 -2.25
C PRO A 69 -2.53 18.24 -2.11
N LEU A 70 -1.30 18.70 -2.36
CA LEU A 70 -0.95 20.11 -2.34
C LEU A 70 -1.68 20.88 -3.46
N LEU A 71 -1.64 20.38 -4.69
CA LEU A 71 -2.37 20.95 -5.84
C LEU A 71 -3.88 21.00 -5.59
N TYR A 72 -4.46 19.93 -5.05
CA TYR A 72 -5.87 19.90 -4.67
C TYR A 72 -6.22 21.00 -3.65
N THR A 73 -5.38 21.16 -2.62
CA THR A 73 -5.56 22.19 -1.59
C THR A 73 -5.48 23.60 -2.18
N ILE A 74 -4.55 23.84 -3.11
CA ILE A 74 -4.39 25.13 -3.80
C ILE A 74 -5.62 25.42 -4.69
N LEU A 75 -6.11 24.45 -5.45
CA LEU A 75 -7.31 24.60 -6.29
C LEU A 75 -8.56 24.92 -5.45
N GLN A 76 -8.71 24.28 -4.29
CA GLN A 76 -9.78 24.57 -3.33
C GLN A 76 -9.63 25.98 -2.70
N TYR A 77 -8.41 26.42 -2.40
CA TYR A 77 -8.14 27.78 -1.92
C TYR A 77 -8.54 28.86 -2.93
N PHE A 78 -8.35 28.60 -4.23
CA PHE A 78 -8.84 29.46 -5.32
C PHE A 78 -10.32 29.25 -5.67
N HIS A 79 -11.09 28.53 -4.84
CA HIS A 79 -12.52 28.23 -5.03
C HIS A 79 -12.86 27.57 -6.39
N TYR A 80 -11.92 26.83 -6.99
CA TYR A 80 -12.16 26.13 -8.24
C TYR A 80 -13.07 24.93 -8.02
N LYS A 81 -14.17 24.81 -8.80
CA LYS A 81 -15.08 23.68 -8.70
C LYS A 81 -14.45 22.43 -9.34
N ILE A 82 -13.99 21.52 -8.49
CA ILE A 82 -13.41 20.24 -8.90
C ILE A 82 -14.53 19.22 -9.09
N ASN A 83 -14.64 18.63 -10.29
CA ASN A 83 -15.52 17.50 -10.53
C ASN A 83 -14.82 16.21 -10.05
N GLU A 84 -15.02 15.82 -8.79
CA GLU A 84 -14.28 14.74 -8.15
C GLU A 84 -14.33 13.40 -8.92
N PRO A 85 -15.48 12.94 -9.48
CA PRO A 85 -15.54 11.67 -10.20
C PRO A 85 -14.59 11.59 -11.40
N TRP A 86 -14.40 12.71 -12.11
CA TRP A 86 -13.51 12.77 -13.27
C TRP A 86 -12.04 12.71 -12.83
N TRP A 87 -11.67 13.41 -11.77
CA TRP A 87 -10.31 13.35 -11.23
C TRP A 87 -9.98 11.95 -10.70
N ILE A 88 -10.91 11.31 -9.99
CA ILE A 88 -10.78 9.93 -9.52
C ILE A 88 -10.59 8.97 -10.70
N LEU A 89 -11.40 9.09 -11.75
CA LEU A 89 -11.29 8.25 -12.95
C LEU A 89 -9.94 8.45 -13.67
N CYS A 90 -9.51 9.70 -13.88
CA CYS A 90 -8.21 10.01 -14.50
C CYS A 90 -7.04 9.44 -13.68
N LEU A 91 -7.09 9.55 -12.35
CA LEU A 91 -6.07 8.97 -11.46
C LEU A 91 -6.03 7.45 -11.56
N LEU A 92 -7.17 6.77 -11.45
CA LEU A 92 -7.23 5.30 -11.54
C LEU A 92 -6.77 4.77 -12.91
N ILE A 93 -7.13 5.45 -14.00
CA ILE A 93 -6.61 5.11 -15.35
C ILE A 93 -5.08 5.30 -15.37
N SER A 94 -4.57 6.43 -14.90
CA SER A 94 -3.13 6.73 -14.91
C SER A 94 -2.31 5.71 -14.11
N GLY A 95 -2.75 5.32 -12.90
CA GLY A 95 -2.10 4.28 -12.10
C GLY A 95 -2.17 2.89 -12.73
N THR A 96 -3.33 2.51 -13.30
CA THR A 96 -3.50 1.23 -14.02
C THR A 96 -2.58 1.15 -15.24
N SER A 97 -2.52 2.22 -16.04
CA SER A 97 -1.59 2.32 -17.17
C SER A 97 -0.13 2.31 -16.71
N ALA A 98 0.22 3.01 -15.62
CA ALA A 98 1.58 3.04 -15.10
C ALA A 98 2.03 1.66 -14.61
N MET A 99 1.17 0.91 -13.91
CA MET A 99 1.44 -0.48 -13.52
C MET A 99 1.55 -1.42 -14.74
N GLY A 100 0.69 -1.22 -15.75
CA GLY A 100 0.77 -1.94 -17.02
C GLY A 100 2.12 -1.75 -17.73
N PHE A 101 2.59 -0.50 -17.85
CA PHE A 101 3.91 -0.19 -18.39
C PHE A 101 5.04 -0.72 -17.50
N LEU A 102 4.89 -0.70 -16.18
CA LEU A 102 5.92 -1.17 -15.26
C LEU A 102 6.22 -2.66 -15.47
N SER A 103 5.20 -3.47 -15.73
CA SER A 103 5.34 -4.90 -16.04
C SER A 103 6.25 -5.19 -17.25
N PHE A 104 6.37 -4.25 -18.20
CA PHE A 104 7.24 -4.38 -19.38
C PHE A 104 8.59 -3.68 -19.21
N PHE A 105 8.61 -2.50 -18.59
CA PHE A 105 9.77 -1.60 -18.59
C PHE A 105 10.51 -1.47 -17.25
N TYR A 106 10.21 -2.30 -16.23
CA TYR A 106 10.91 -2.26 -14.93
C TYR A 106 12.43 -2.50 -15.04
N SER A 107 12.87 -3.25 -16.06
CA SER A 107 14.28 -3.59 -16.30
C SER A 107 15.06 -2.53 -17.08
N GLU A 108 14.40 -1.49 -17.59
CA GLU A 108 15.06 -0.45 -18.40
C GLU A 108 16.00 0.42 -17.55
N LYS A 109 17.19 0.70 -18.09
CA LYS A 109 18.25 1.44 -17.41
C LYS A 109 18.67 2.63 -18.25
N ILE A 110 18.79 3.80 -17.61
CA ILE A 110 19.18 5.06 -18.24
C ILE A 110 20.46 5.55 -17.57
N ILE A 111 21.46 5.93 -18.37
CA ILE A 111 22.73 6.43 -17.87
C ILE A 111 22.63 7.94 -17.65
N ILE A 112 22.85 8.39 -16.41
CA ILE A 112 22.88 9.80 -16.02
C ILE A 112 24.22 10.08 -15.33
N ALA A 113 24.97 11.06 -15.84
CA ALA A 113 26.28 11.45 -15.31
C ALA A 113 27.28 10.28 -15.14
N GLY A 114 27.19 9.24 -15.98
CA GLY A 114 28.06 8.06 -15.93
C GLY A 114 27.58 6.93 -15.02
N HIS A 115 26.48 7.09 -14.28
CA HIS A 115 25.86 6.05 -13.47
C HIS A 115 24.57 5.53 -14.11
N GLU A 116 24.30 4.23 -14.01
CA GLU A 116 23.03 3.62 -14.44
C GLU A 116 21.94 3.85 -13.40
N TYR A 117 20.73 4.21 -13.85
CA TYR A 117 19.55 4.35 -13.01
C TYR A 117 18.31 3.72 -13.67
N SER A 118 17.47 3.07 -12.86
CA SER A 118 16.13 2.58 -13.23
C SER A 118 15.11 3.72 -13.18
N LEU A 119 15.37 4.80 -13.92
CA LEU A 119 14.53 6.01 -13.93
C LEU A 119 13.06 5.74 -14.34
N VAL A 120 12.84 4.78 -15.25
CA VAL A 120 11.49 4.41 -15.71
C VAL A 120 10.66 3.85 -14.55
N LEU A 121 11.26 2.98 -13.73
CA LEU A 121 10.65 2.47 -12.49
C LEU A 121 10.27 3.62 -11.55
N TYR A 122 11.11 4.64 -11.38
CA TYR A 122 10.81 5.79 -10.51
C TYR A 122 9.64 6.64 -11.02
N ILE A 123 9.60 6.94 -12.32
CA ILE A 123 8.52 7.70 -12.93
C ILE A 123 7.18 6.94 -12.82
N LEU A 124 7.18 5.64 -13.11
CA LEU A 124 5.97 4.82 -13.02
C LEU A 124 5.54 4.58 -11.57
N THR A 125 6.48 4.52 -10.62
CA THR A 125 6.19 4.50 -9.18
C THR A 125 5.55 5.82 -8.73
N PHE A 126 6.05 6.97 -9.19
CA PHE A 126 5.45 8.28 -8.91
C PHE A 126 3.97 8.35 -9.37
N PHE A 127 3.65 7.87 -10.58
CA PHE A 127 2.25 7.83 -11.04
C PHE A 127 1.37 6.88 -10.22
N ASN A 128 1.89 5.75 -9.76
CA ASN A 128 1.16 4.88 -8.82
C ASN A 128 0.98 5.56 -7.45
N ALA A 129 1.98 6.30 -6.96
CA ALA A 129 1.93 7.02 -5.69
C ALA A 129 0.94 8.18 -5.72
N LEU A 130 0.74 8.84 -6.86
CA LEU A 130 -0.29 9.88 -7.01
C LEU A 130 -1.68 9.33 -6.64
N VAL A 131 -2.03 8.11 -7.04
CA VAL A 131 -3.33 7.48 -6.69
C VAL A 131 -3.48 7.35 -5.17
N GLY A 132 -2.44 6.86 -4.48
CA GLY A 132 -2.42 6.71 -3.03
C GLY A 132 -2.52 8.06 -2.30
N CYS A 133 -1.66 9.01 -2.65
CA CYS A 133 -1.67 10.35 -2.06
C CYS A 133 -3.02 11.07 -2.25
N PHE A 134 -3.57 11.06 -3.47
CA PHE A 134 -4.85 11.70 -3.77
C PHE A 134 -6.06 11.02 -3.10
N SER A 135 -5.99 9.73 -2.76
CA SER A 135 -7.11 9.02 -2.14
C SER A 135 -7.60 9.69 -0.85
N SER A 136 -6.67 10.16 -0.03
CA SER A 136 -6.94 10.87 1.23
C SER A 136 -7.70 12.20 1.06
N VAL A 137 -7.56 12.87 -0.09
CA VAL A 137 -8.15 14.21 -0.35
C VAL A 137 -9.29 14.23 -1.36
N LEU A 138 -9.38 13.24 -2.26
CA LEU A 138 -10.46 13.12 -3.25
C LEU A 138 -11.46 12.02 -2.91
N PHE A 139 -10.99 10.85 -2.48
CA PHE A 139 -11.87 9.69 -2.35
C PHE A 139 -12.73 9.82 -1.08
N MET A 140 -12.15 10.30 0.03
CA MET A 140 -12.90 10.50 1.28
C MET A 140 -14.00 11.58 1.17
N PRO A 141 -13.78 12.79 0.57
CA PRO A 141 -14.86 13.75 0.37
C PRO A 141 -15.93 13.26 -0.62
N TYR A 142 -15.53 12.56 -1.69
CA TYR A 142 -16.50 11.94 -2.60
C TYR A 142 -17.39 10.91 -1.88
N LEU A 143 -16.79 10.08 -1.02
CA LEU A 143 -17.51 9.09 -0.22
C LEU A 143 -18.36 9.69 0.91
N ARG A 144 -18.09 10.93 1.36
CA ARG A 144 -18.91 11.65 2.35
C ARG A 144 -20.34 11.92 1.86
N ASN A 145 -20.56 11.96 0.55
CA ASN A 145 -21.90 12.08 -0.03
C ASN A 145 -22.74 10.79 0.10
N PHE A 146 -22.15 9.71 0.59
CA PHE A 146 -22.80 8.43 0.89
C PHE A 146 -22.82 8.17 2.40
N SER A 147 -23.50 7.11 2.84
CA SER A 147 -23.65 6.80 4.27
C SER A 147 -22.32 6.59 4.98
N GLU A 148 -22.22 6.92 6.28
CA GLU A 148 -20.98 6.76 7.07
C GLU A 148 -20.37 5.35 7.01
N LYS A 149 -21.22 4.32 6.87
CA LYS A 149 -20.77 2.93 6.69
C LYS A 149 -19.86 2.72 5.47
N CYS A 150 -20.06 3.51 4.40
CA CYS A 150 -19.27 3.47 3.18
C CYS A 150 -17.81 3.82 3.46
N LEU A 151 -17.57 4.85 4.29
CA LEU A 151 -16.23 5.26 4.68
C LEU A 151 -15.49 4.16 5.48
N THR A 152 -16.21 3.43 6.35
CA THR A 152 -15.67 2.27 7.06
C THR A 152 -15.23 1.15 6.09
N SER A 153 -16.05 0.85 5.07
CA SER A 153 -15.67 -0.13 4.03
C SER A 153 -14.49 0.31 3.17
N PHE A 154 -14.34 1.62 2.94
CA PHE A 154 -13.19 2.16 2.22
C PHE A 154 -11.89 1.90 3.00
N PHE A 155 -11.85 2.20 4.30
CA PHE A 155 -10.68 1.93 5.14
C PHE A 155 -10.35 0.42 5.27
N ILE A 156 -11.36 -0.45 5.24
CA ILE A 156 -11.15 -1.91 5.16
C ILE A 156 -10.45 -2.27 3.83
N GLY A 157 -10.90 -1.70 2.72
CA GLY A 157 -10.26 -1.90 1.41
C GLY A 157 -8.83 -1.37 1.36
N GLU A 158 -8.59 -0.17 1.89
CA GLU A 158 -7.26 0.44 1.99
C GLU A 158 -6.29 -0.47 2.78
N GLY A 159 -6.74 -1.04 3.90
CA GLY A 159 -5.95 -2.04 4.65
C GLY A 159 -5.69 -3.33 3.86
N LEU A 160 -6.69 -3.87 3.15
CA LEU A 160 -6.55 -5.09 2.35
C LEU A 160 -5.62 -4.93 1.14
N SER A 161 -5.38 -3.69 0.68
CA SER A 161 -4.52 -3.39 -0.46
C SER A 161 -3.08 -3.91 -0.33
N GLY A 162 -2.56 -4.03 0.91
CA GLY A 162 -1.22 -4.57 1.20
C GLY A 162 -1.18 -6.08 1.32
N VAL A 163 -2.26 -6.68 1.82
CA VAL A 163 -2.37 -8.13 2.04
C VAL A 163 -2.45 -8.89 0.72
N LEU A 164 -3.18 -8.37 -0.28
CA LEU A 164 -3.34 -9.07 -1.57
C LEU A 164 -2.00 -9.29 -2.31
N PRO A 165 -1.15 -8.27 -2.54
CA PRO A 165 0.20 -8.48 -3.10
C PRO A 165 1.08 -9.37 -2.22
N SER A 166 0.95 -9.29 -0.89
CA SER A 166 1.73 -10.09 0.05
C SER A 166 1.41 -11.59 -0.01
N ILE A 167 0.14 -11.96 -0.14
CA ILE A 167 -0.28 -13.35 -0.36
C ILE A 167 0.27 -13.85 -1.71
N VAL A 168 0.19 -13.05 -2.76
CA VAL A 168 0.74 -13.41 -4.08
C VAL A 168 2.26 -13.60 -4.03
N ALA A 169 2.99 -12.70 -3.37
CA ALA A 169 4.45 -12.79 -3.20
C ALA A 169 4.90 -14.02 -2.38
N LEU A 170 4.12 -14.42 -1.37
CA LEU A 170 4.32 -15.67 -0.63
C LEU A 170 4.10 -16.89 -1.53
N ILE A 171 3.00 -16.94 -2.28
CA ILE A 171 2.68 -18.05 -3.21
C ILE A 171 3.73 -18.16 -4.32
N GLN A 172 4.24 -17.04 -4.82
CA GLN A 172 5.23 -16.99 -5.89
C GLN A 172 6.64 -17.42 -5.48
N GLY A 173 6.92 -17.66 -4.19
CA GLY A 173 8.27 -18.03 -3.74
C GLY A 173 9.32 -16.94 -3.96
N ILE A 174 8.92 -15.67 -4.05
CA ILE A 174 9.81 -14.52 -4.30
C ILE A 174 11.01 -14.57 -3.33
N GLY A 175 12.24 -14.75 -3.82
CA GLY A 175 13.45 -14.82 -3.00
C GLY A 175 13.87 -16.21 -2.50
N ASP A 176 13.18 -17.29 -2.89
CA ASP A 176 13.70 -18.65 -2.68
C ASP A 176 14.70 -18.99 -3.81
N THR A 177 15.98 -18.71 -3.57
CA THR A 177 17.09 -19.12 -4.45
C THR A 177 17.28 -20.64 -4.36
N SER A 178 16.35 -21.41 -4.91
CA SER A 178 16.53 -22.86 -5.05
C SER A 178 17.78 -23.12 -5.90
N GLU A 179 18.67 -23.95 -5.37
CA GLU A 179 20.02 -24.14 -5.91
C GLU A 179 19.98 -24.46 -7.41
N CYS A 180 20.82 -23.76 -8.17
CA CYS A 180 21.07 -24.10 -9.57
C CYS A 180 21.86 -25.41 -9.63
N SER A 181 21.14 -26.52 -9.42
CA SER A 181 21.65 -27.87 -9.59
C SER A 181 22.00 -28.05 -11.06
N ILE A 182 23.31 -28.03 -11.35
CA ILE A 182 23.84 -28.24 -12.71
C ILE A 182 23.44 -29.64 -13.16
N HIS A 183 22.31 -29.72 -13.86
CA HIS A 183 21.79 -30.97 -14.38
C HIS A 183 22.69 -31.38 -15.56
N LYS A 184 23.65 -32.26 -15.28
CA LYS A 184 24.51 -32.85 -16.31
C LYS A 184 23.60 -33.50 -17.36
N ASN A 185 23.73 -33.02 -18.59
CA ASN A 185 22.95 -33.46 -19.74
C ASN A 185 22.85 -34.99 -19.82
N ASN A 186 21.63 -35.48 -20.07
CA ASN A 186 21.45 -36.51 -21.09
C ASN A 186 20.16 -36.29 -21.86
N LYS A 187 20.27 -36.41 -23.19
CA LYS A 187 19.18 -36.24 -24.16
C LYS A 187 18.10 -37.29 -23.92
N TYR A 188 16.83 -36.94 -24.15
CA TYR A 188 16.03 -37.53 -25.23
C TYR A 188 14.89 -36.58 -25.63
N SER A 189 14.55 -36.57 -26.92
CA SER A 189 13.56 -35.71 -27.56
C SER A 189 12.16 -36.36 -27.62
N LEU A 190 11.11 -35.55 -27.88
CA LEU A 190 9.89 -35.79 -28.70
C LEU A 190 8.73 -34.89 -28.19
N ILE A 191 8.40 -33.74 -28.82
CA ILE A 191 7.50 -33.53 -29.98
C ILE A 191 5.98 -33.56 -29.65
N ARG A 192 5.31 -32.38 -29.76
CA ARG A 192 3.91 -32.05 -30.19
C ARG A 192 2.71 -32.83 -29.56
N ASN A 193 1.50 -32.30 -29.27
CA ASN A 193 0.70 -31.22 -29.88
C ASN A 193 -0.69 -31.10 -29.19
N THR A 194 -1.34 -29.92 -29.25
CA THR A 194 -2.82 -29.68 -29.31
C THR A 194 -3.71 -30.12 -28.11
N LYS A 195 -4.72 -29.38 -27.63
CA LYS A 195 -5.83 -28.71 -28.35
C LYS A 195 -6.47 -27.57 -27.52
N GLN A 196 -7.07 -26.63 -28.25
CA GLN A 196 -8.05 -25.65 -27.79
C GLN A 196 -9.47 -26.15 -28.15
N PRO A 197 -10.53 -25.74 -27.41
CA PRO A 197 -11.86 -25.61 -28.00
C PRO A 197 -12.45 -24.20 -27.83
N ARG A 198 -13.14 -23.75 -28.88
CA ARG A 198 -14.06 -22.58 -28.88
C ARG A 198 -15.47 -23.09 -28.58
N GLY A 199 -16.29 -22.30 -27.88
CA GLY A 199 -17.71 -22.60 -27.66
C GLY A 199 -18.48 -21.37 -27.21
N THR A 200 -19.30 -20.81 -28.11
CA THR A 200 -20.12 -19.60 -27.91
C THR A 200 -21.49 -19.91 -27.29
N SER A 201 -22.02 -18.98 -26.49
CA SER A 201 -23.40 -18.46 -26.67
C SER A 201 -23.64 -17.17 -25.90
N SER A 202 -24.46 -16.30 -26.48
CA SER A 202 -24.81 -14.95 -26.02
C SER A 202 -26.17 -14.91 -25.32
N ALA A 203 -26.37 -13.95 -24.43
CA ALA A 203 -27.70 -13.49 -24.02
C ALA A 203 -27.68 -11.97 -23.80
N ILE A 204 -28.65 -11.29 -24.42
CA ILE A 204 -28.84 -9.83 -24.39
C ILE A 204 -29.88 -9.50 -23.32
N PHE A 205 -29.68 -8.43 -22.54
CA PHE A 205 -30.83 -7.69 -22.00
C PHE A 205 -30.58 -6.19 -21.83
N SER A 206 -31.62 -5.39 -22.06
CA SER A 206 -31.54 -3.96 -22.37
C SER A 206 -31.50 -3.02 -21.17
N LYS A 207 -31.01 -1.79 -21.43
CA LYS A 207 -31.28 -0.57 -20.66
C LYS A 207 -32.77 -0.44 -20.29
N LYS A 208 -33.05 0.05 -19.08
CA LYS A 208 -34.17 0.97 -18.85
C LYS A 208 -33.75 2.06 -17.86
N GLN A 209 -34.05 3.29 -18.20
CA GLN A 209 -33.73 4.49 -17.41
C GLN A 209 -35.03 5.11 -16.89
N ALA A 210 -35.00 5.62 -15.67
CA ALA A 210 -36.10 6.41 -15.10
C ALA A 210 -35.53 7.44 -14.11
N ASN A 211 -35.82 8.71 -14.35
CA ASN A 211 -35.61 9.80 -13.39
C ASN A 211 -36.86 9.94 -12.51
N ILE A 212 -36.72 10.45 -11.29
CA ILE A 212 -37.69 11.32 -10.56
C ILE A 212 -36.98 11.96 -9.35
N SER A 213 -37.47 13.13 -8.95
CA SER A 213 -36.80 14.17 -8.13
C SER A 213 -36.72 13.90 -6.61
N PRO A 214 -35.84 14.62 -5.87
CA PRO A 214 -35.74 14.54 -4.41
C PRO A 214 -36.51 15.64 -3.66
N CYS A 215 -37.29 15.22 -2.65
CA CYS A 215 -37.87 16.02 -1.55
C CYS A 215 -38.47 15.05 -0.51
N ASP A 216 -38.70 15.37 0.76
CA ASP A 216 -38.33 16.57 1.55
C ASP A 216 -37.50 16.21 2.80
N HIS A 217 -37.37 14.92 3.13
CA HIS A 217 -37.04 14.44 4.49
C HIS A 217 -35.60 14.70 4.98
N TYR A 218 -34.80 15.44 4.20
CA TYR A 218 -33.40 15.78 4.47
C TYR A 218 -33.22 16.77 5.64
N SER A 219 -34.22 17.62 5.90
CA SER A 219 -34.12 18.71 6.88
C SER A 219 -33.90 18.27 8.34
N ASN A 220 -34.36 17.07 8.72
CA ASN A 220 -34.27 16.60 10.11
C ASN A 220 -32.90 15.95 10.43
N ASP A 221 -32.23 15.35 9.43
CA ASP A 221 -30.91 14.74 9.64
C ASP A 221 -29.77 15.77 9.57
N ILE A 222 -29.97 16.94 8.95
CA ILE A 222 -29.03 18.08 9.04
C ILE A 222 -28.80 18.51 10.50
N GLN A 223 -29.86 18.59 11.32
CA GLN A 223 -29.72 18.90 12.75
C GLN A 223 -28.92 17.82 13.50
N LYS A 224 -29.07 16.55 13.11
CA LYS A 224 -28.37 15.41 13.73
C LYS A 224 -26.90 15.30 13.30
N MET A 225 -26.56 15.67 12.07
CA MET A 225 -25.18 15.68 11.60
C MET A 225 -24.40 16.92 12.06
N ASN A 226 -25.09 18.07 12.23
CA ASN A 226 -24.54 19.19 12.99
C ASN A 226 -24.12 18.72 14.40
N HIS A 227 -24.94 17.92 15.07
CA HIS A 227 -24.62 17.32 16.38
C HIS A 227 -23.35 16.46 16.35
N TYR A 228 -23.05 15.72 15.27
CA TYR A 228 -21.80 14.94 15.21
C TYR A 228 -20.54 15.80 14.99
N CYS A 229 -20.68 16.96 14.32
CA CYS A 229 -19.61 17.96 14.22
C CYS A 229 -19.55 18.93 15.42
N THR A 230 -20.58 18.97 16.28
CA THR A 230 -20.71 19.97 17.35
C THR A 230 -20.81 19.39 18.77
N ASP A 231 -21.03 18.08 18.94
CA ASP A 231 -21.22 17.39 20.23
C ASP A 231 -20.15 16.35 20.58
N SER A 232 -19.00 16.35 19.88
CA SER A 232 -17.73 15.93 20.48
C SER A 232 -17.02 17.10 21.15
N ASN A 233 -17.78 17.96 21.83
CA ASN A 233 -17.29 19.05 22.68
C ASN A 233 -16.73 18.57 24.04
N LYS A 234 -16.06 17.40 24.05
CA LYS A 234 -14.83 17.28 24.86
C LYS A 234 -13.79 18.15 24.18
N HIS A 235 -13.82 19.45 24.50
CA HIS A 235 -12.98 20.46 23.90
C HIS A 235 -11.51 20.18 24.25
N LEU A 236 -10.87 19.32 23.46
CA LEU A 236 -9.48 18.90 23.66
C LEU A 236 -8.63 20.17 23.76
N THR A 237 -7.92 20.32 24.87
CA THR A 237 -7.10 21.52 25.13
C THR A 237 -6.26 21.82 23.90
N LYS A 238 -6.19 23.07 23.45
CA LYS A 238 -5.45 23.45 22.23
C LYS A 238 -4.05 22.80 22.20
N ARG A 239 -3.36 22.75 23.34
CA ARG A 239 -2.09 22.03 23.56
C ARG A 239 -2.14 20.54 23.22
N THR A 240 -3.13 19.79 23.72
CA THR A 240 -3.32 18.36 23.46
C THR A 240 -3.58 18.07 21.98
N ARG A 241 -4.37 18.91 21.31
CA ARG A 241 -4.64 18.74 19.87
C ARG A 241 -3.38 18.95 19.01
N HIS A 242 -2.61 20.02 19.27
CA HIS A 242 -1.34 20.24 18.57
C HIS A 242 -0.35 19.10 18.86
N TYR A 243 -0.23 18.66 20.12
CA TYR A 243 0.61 17.52 20.48
C TYR A 243 0.27 16.24 19.69
N LEU A 244 -1.02 15.88 19.60
CA LEU A 244 -1.45 14.70 18.84
C LEU A 244 -1.18 14.83 17.33
N PHE A 245 -1.30 16.02 16.76
CA PHE A 245 -0.94 16.25 15.35
C PHE A 245 0.57 16.22 15.11
N THR A 246 1.40 16.75 16.02
CA THR A 246 2.85 16.61 15.96
C THR A 246 3.26 15.14 16.08
N LEU A 247 2.64 14.39 16.99
CA LEU A 247 2.87 12.95 17.16
C LEU A 247 2.50 12.17 15.89
N LEU A 248 1.34 12.46 15.31
CA LEU A 248 0.91 11.87 14.03
C LEU A 248 1.92 12.18 12.90
N ALA A 249 2.39 13.42 12.78
CA ALA A 249 3.36 13.80 11.77
C ALA A 249 4.70 13.03 11.91
N ILE A 250 5.18 12.82 13.14
CA ILE A 250 6.37 12.00 13.42
C ILE A 250 6.13 10.55 12.98
N PHE A 251 4.99 9.94 13.33
CA PHE A 251 4.70 8.57 12.93
C PHE A 251 4.47 8.40 11.43
N CYS A 252 3.85 9.38 10.75
CA CYS A 252 3.74 9.36 9.29
C CYS A 252 5.12 9.45 8.61
N PHE A 253 6.01 10.33 9.08
CA PHE A 253 7.40 10.42 8.59
C PHE A 253 8.15 9.09 8.80
N LEU A 254 8.03 8.48 9.98
CA LEU A 254 8.71 7.24 10.30
C LEU A 254 8.19 6.04 9.48
N SER A 255 6.86 5.84 9.45
CA SER A 255 6.25 4.66 8.84
C SER A 255 6.24 4.68 7.31
N ASN A 256 6.02 5.84 6.69
CA ASN A 256 5.90 5.94 5.22
C ASN A 256 7.19 6.42 4.54
N GLY A 257 8.08 7.08 5.28
CA GLY A 257 9.33 7.63 4.76
C GLY A 257 10.57 6.89 5.26
N PHE A 258 10.87 7.06 6.54
CA PHE A 258 12.16 6.65 7.11
C PHE A 258 12.37 5.13 7.11
N PHE A 259 11.47 4.36 7.72
CA PHE A 259 11.65 2.91 7.83
C PHE A 259 11.67 2.18 6.49
N PRO A 260 10.76 2.45 5.52
CA PRO A 260 10.83 1.81 4.21
C PRO A 260 12.12 2.14 3.45
N SER A 261 12.70 3.33 3.64
CA SER A 261 13.97 3.74 3.01
C SER A 261 15.18 2.94 3.53
N ILE A 262 15.20 2.63 4.84
CA ILE A 262 16.33 1.92 5.48
C ILE A 262 16.11 0.40 5.57
N GLN A 263 14.96 -0.12 5.14
CA GLN A 263 14.54 -1.50 5.39
C GLN A 263 15.48 -2.54 4.77
N SER A 264 16.07 -2.23 3.60
CA SER A 264 17.13 -3.03 2.98
C SER A 264 18.33 -3.17 3.93
N TYR A 265 18.87 -2.05 4.40
CA TYR A 265 20.03 -2.02 5.29
C TYR A 265 19.81 -2.74 6.63
N SER A 266 18.61 -2.65 7.22
CA SER A 266 18.29 -3.32 8.49
C SER A 266 18.05 -4.82 8.37
N CYS A 267 17.59 -5.32 7.21
CA CYS A 267 17.08 -6.70 7.08
C CYS A 267 17.88 -7.58 6.11
N LEU A 268 18.40 -7.01 5.02
CA LEU A 268 19.12 -7.75 3.98
C LEU A 268 20.43 -8.41 4.46
N PRO A 269 21.20 -7.85 5.43
CA PRO A 269 22.34 -8.56 6.04
C PRO A 269 22.00 -9.87 6.77
N TYR A 270 20.72 -10.08 7.12
CA TYR A 270 20.21 -11.32 7.71
C TYR A 270 19.66 -12.31 6.67
N GLY A 271 19.79 -12.00 5.36
CA GLY A 271 19.37 -12.85 4.24
C GLY A 271 18.10 -12.38 3.53
N ASN A 272 17.95 -12.79 2.27
CA ASN A 272 16.80 -12.46 1.42
C ASN A 272 15.46 -12.89 2.03
N ILE A 273 15.42 -14.06 2.69
CA ILE A 273 14.23 -14.59 3.36
C ILE A 273 13.79 -13.68 4.51
N ALA A 274 14.74 -13.21 5.33
CA ALA A 274 14.46 -12.29 6.43
C ALA A 274 13.87 -10.96 5.92
N TYR A 275 14.41 -10.43 4.82
CA TYR A 275 13.93 -9.20 4.20
C TYR A 275 12.53 -9.35 3.57
N LYS A 276 12.29 -10.43 2.83
CA LYS A 276 10.96 -10.80 2.28
C LYS A 276 9.91 -10.87 3.38
N LEU A 277 10.19 -11.62 4.46
CA LEU A 277 9.27 -11.77 5.59
C LEU A 277 9.02 -10.44 6.29
N SER A 278 10.04 -9.60 6.47
CA SER A 278 9.89 -8.26 7.05
C SER A 278 8.87 -7.42 6.27
N ILE A 279 9.06 -7.23 4.95
CA ILE A 279 8.13 -6.43 4.13
C ILE A 279 6.72 -7.05 4.13
N THR A 280 6.64 -8.37 4.04
CA THR A 280 5.37 -9.11 4.10
C THR A 280 4.61 -8.81 5.39
N PHE A 281 5.24 -8.96 6.57
CA PHE A 281 4.57 -8.71 7.84
C PHE A 281 4.18 -7.24 8.04
N THR A 282 4.96 -6.28 7.53
CA THR A 282 4.57 -4.85 7.52
C THR A 282 3.25 -4.63 6.77
N GLN A 283 3.06 -5.30 5.62
CA GLN A 283 1.83 -5.19 4.83
C GLN A 283 0.60 -5.85 5.48
N PHE A 284 0.79 -6.90 6.28
CA PHE A 284 -0.28 -7.47 7.13
C PHE A 284 -0.60 -6.62 8.35
N ALA A 285 0.35 -5.84 8.87
CA ALA A 285 0.17 -5.05 10.10
C ALA A 285 -0.96 -4.01 9.97
N ASN A 286 -1.07 -3.32 8.84
CA ASN A 286 -2.09 -2.28 8.62
C ASN A 286 -3.54 -2.80 8.82
N PRO A 287 -4.04 -3.82 8.09
CA PRO A 287 -5.39 -4.33 8.30
C PRO A 287 -5.56 -5.04 9.65
N ILE A 288 -4.50 -5.63 10.24
CA ILE A 288 -4.56 -6.17 11.61
C ILE A 288 -4.82 -5.05 12.62
N VAL A 289 -4.11 -3.91 12.52
CA VAL A 289 -4.32 -2.74 13.38
C VAL A 289 -5.70 -2.13 13.16
N CYS A 290 -6.15 -1.99 11.91
CA CYS A 290 -7.51 -1.53 11.60
C CYS A 290 -8.59 -2.46 12.18
N LEU A 291 -8.38 -3.78 12.14
CA LEU A 291 -9.29 -4.75 12.74
C LEU A 291 -9.29 -4.64 14.27
N LEU A 292 -8.11 -4.58 14.89
CA LEU A 292 -7.96 -4.43 16.34
C LEU A 292 -8.60 -3.14 16.86
N ALA A 293 -8.57 -2.05 16.09
CA ALA A 293 -9.18 -0.77 16.46
C ALA A 293 -10.71 -0.83 16.66
N PHE A 294 -11.41 -1.79 16.04
CA PHE A 294 -12.84 -2.02 16.32
C PHE A 294 -13.10 -2.58 17.72
N TRP A 295 -12.17 -3.38 18.25
CA TRP A 295 -12.30 -4.03 19.56
C TRP A 295 -11.62 -3.22 20.68
N LEU A 296 -10.56 -2.48 20.34
CA LEU A 296 -9.70 -1.75 21.28
C LEU A 296 -9.79 -0.23 21.04
N LYS A 297 -10.84 0.41 21.57
CA LYS A 297 -11.02 1.87 21.49
C LYS A 297 -10.05 2.63 22.41
N VAL A 298 -8.80 2.79 21.96
CA VAL A 298 -7.77 3.58 22.66
C VAL A 298 -8.13 5.08 22.62
N SER A 299 -8.64 5.61 23.73
CA SER A 299 -9.05 7.02 23.87
C SER A 299 -8.25 7.82 24.90
N SER A 300 -7.29 7.16 25.59
CA SER A 300 -6.46 7.79 26.62
C SER A 300 -5.11 8.22 26.07
N VAL A 301 -4.79 9.52 26.17
CA VAL A 301 -3.49 10.09 25.78
C VAL A 301 -2.32 9.40 26.51
N LYS A 302 -2.53 8.88 27.73
CA LYS A 302 -1.51 8.12 28.46
C LYS A 302 -1.14 6.81 27.75
N ILE A 303 -2.14 6.10 27.22
CA ILE A 303 -1.94 4.84 26.48
C ILE A 303 -1.27 5.14 25.14
N ILE A 304 -1.71 6.19 24.44
CA ILE A 304 -1.10 6.65 23.19
C ILE A 304 0.39 6.98 23.40
N ASN A 305 0.73 7.72 24.46
CA ASN A 305 2.12 8.06 24.77
C ASN A 305 2.96 6.83 25.14
N TYR A 306 2.43 5.91 25.96
CA TYR A 306 3.13 4.66 26.31
C TYR A 306 3.42 3.80 25.06
N LEU A 307 2.42 3.61 24.20
CA LEU A 307 2.59 2.88 22.94
C LEU A 307 3.59 3.60 22.02
N SER A 308 3.52 4.92 21.92
CA SER A 308 4.44 5.72 21.10
C SER A 308 5.89 5.58 21.56
N VAL A 309 6.16 5.61 22.88
CA VAL A 309 7.50 5.38 23.43
C VAL A 309 8.00 3.98 23.07
N ILE A 310 7.17 2.94 23.18
CA ILE A 310 7.54 1.58 22.78
C ILE A 310 7.88 1.52 21.28
N CYS A 311 7.04 2.09 20.42
CA CYS A 311 7.29 2.12 18.98
C CYS A 311 8.58 2.88 18.62
N LEU A 312 8.89 3.98 19.32
CA LEU A 312 10.13 4.74 19.11
C LEU A 312 11.36 3.98 19.62
N LEU A 313 11.27 3.25 20.74
CA LEU A 313 12.35 2.39 21.22
C LEU A 313 12.66 1.26 20.22
N ILE A 314 11.62 0.54 19.76
CA ILE A 314 11.77 -0.51 18.72
C ILE A 314 12.32 0.10 17.42
N GLY A 315 11.79 1.24 17.00
CA GLY A 315 12.26 1.98 15.83
C GLY A 315 13.72 2.42 15.92
N SER A 316 14.17 2.87 17.09
CA SER A 316 15.58 3.22 17.34
C SER A 316 16.50 2.01 17.21
N TYR A 317 16.06 0.83 17.64
CA TYR A 317 16.80 -0.42 17.47
C TYR A 317 16.89 -0.83 15.99
N VAL A 318 15.79 -0.76 15.23
CA VAL A 318 15.81 -1.00 13.77
C VAL A 318 16.75 -0.02 13.06
N THR A 319 16.75 1.25 13.47
CA THR A 319 17.67 2.29 12.96
C THR A 319 19.13 1.94 13.25
N TYR A 320 19.42 1.50 14.47
CA TYR A 320 20.75 1.03 14.88
C TYR A 320 21.23 -0.17 14.05
N LEU A 321 20.33 -1.13 13.74
CA LEU A 321 20.67 -2.25 12.85
C LEU A 321 21.01 -1.78 11.42
N ALA A 322 20.28 -0.81 10.87
CA ALA A 322 20.59 -0.22 9.57
C ALA A 322 21.93 0.52 9.56
N LEU A 323 22.28 1.23 10.65
CA LEU A 323 23.56 1.94 10.79
C LEU A 323 24.77 0.99 10.94
N MET A 324 24.57 -0.21 11.48
CA MET A 324 25.61 -1.25 11.61
C MET A 324 25.69 -2.17 10.38
N SER A 325 24.91 -1.89 9.33
CA SER A 325 24.98 -2.59 8.04
C SER A 325 26.31 -2.26 7.33
N PRO A 326 27.04 -3.23 6.75
CA PRO A 326 26.61 -4.58 6.36
C PRO A 326 26.88 -5.70 7.38
N THR A 327 27.46 -5.42 8.55
CA THR A 327 27.79 -6.42 9.59
C THR A 327 27.05 -6.16 10.90
N PRO A 328 25.71 -6.24 10.92
CA PRO A 328 24.95 -5.95 12.13
C PRO A 328 25.15 -7.04 13.20
N PRO A 329 24.91 -6.71 14.48
CA PRO A 329 25.01 -7.69 15.56
C PRO A 329 24.07 -8.88 15.32
N LEU A 330 24.47 -10.04 15.86
CA LEU A 330 23.77 -11.32 15.79
C LEU A 330 23.77 -12.05 14.43
N GLN A 331 24.38 -11.50 13.37
CA GLN A 331 24.49 -12.13 12.04
C GLN A 331 25.03 -13.58 12.09
N ALA A 332 25.96 -13.87 13.02
CA ALA A 332 26.57 -15.19 13.21
C ALA A 332 25.90 -16.09 14.29
N THR A 333 24.74 -15.70 14.84
CA THR A 333 24.04 -16.52 15.86
C THR A 333 23.10 -17.54 15.24
N LYS A 334 22.73 -18.60 15.97
CA LYS A 334 21.84 -19.68 15.44
C LYS A 334 20.51 -19.18 14.86
N LEU A 335 19.97 -18.04 15.33
CA LEU A 335 18.79 -17.40 14.76
C LEU A 335 19.06 -16.73 13.41
N GLY A 336 20.21 -16.07 13.24
CA GLY A 336 20.67 -15.56 11.94
C GLY A 336 21.04 -16.71 10.98
N ILE A 337 21.67 -17.77 11.48
CA ILE A 337 22.05 -18.95 10.69
C ILE A 337 20.81 -19.73 10.20
N PHE A 338 19.72 -19.77 10.96
CA PHE A 338 18.44 -20.35 10.49
C PHE A 338 17.83 -19.58 9.32
N LEU A 339 18.11 -18.28 9.19
CA LEU A 339 17.72 -17.43 8.05
C LEU A 339 18.77 -17.43 6.92
N ASN A 340 19.96 -17.98 7.17
CA ASN A 340 21.13 -17.96 6.28
C ASN A 340 21.53 -19.37 5.82
N TYR A 341 20.56 -20.30 5.72
CA TYR A 341 20.80 -21.62 5.15
C TYR A 341 20.86 -21.52 3.62
N ASN A 342 22.08 -21.67 3.09
CA ASN A 342 22.46 -21.76 1.66
C ASN A 342 22.39 -20.47 0.82
N ASP A 343 23.24 -19.47 1.11
CA ASP A 343 23.60 -18.46 0.08
C ASP A 343 25.10 -18.05 0.10
N PRO A 344 25.98 -18.81 -0.59
CA PRO A 344 27.42 -18.58 -0.54
C PRO A 344 27.94 -17.34 -1.32
N GLN A 345 27.10 -16.63 -2.08
CA GLN A 345 27.55 -15.45 -2.84
C GLN A 345 27.73 -14.18 -1.97
N TYR A 346 26.91 -13.98 -0.94
CA TYR A 346 26.91 -12.74 -0.15
C TYR A 346 28.19 -12.55 0.68
N THR A 347 28.85 -13.64 1.05
CA THR A 347 30.16 -13.65 1.74
C THR A 347 31.30 -13.09 0.88
N LEU A 348 31.15 -13.07 -0.45
CA LEU A 348 32.16 -12.54 -1.36
C LEU A 348 31.98 -11.04 -1.64
N GLN A 349 30.74 -10.58 -1.85
CA GLN A 349 30.46 -9.14 -2.06
C GLN A 349 30.81 -8.31 -0.82
N SER A 350 30.45 -8.79 0.38
CA SER A 350 30.78 -8.12 1.64
C SER A 350 32.30 -7.98 1.86
N ARG A 351 33.11 -8.95 1.40
CA ARG A 351 34.59 -8.85 1.41
C ARG A 351 35.15 -7.90 0.35
N LEU A 352 34.50 -7.78 -0.81
CA LEU A 352 34.93 -6.89 -1.90
C LEU A 352 34.68 -5.40 -1.59
N ILE A 353 33.70 -5.08 -0.76
CA ILE A 353 33.40 -3.70 -0.34
C ILE A 353 34.43 -3.21 0.70
N VAL A 354 34.88 -4.09 1.62
CA VAL A 354 35.96 -3.80 2.59
C VAL A 354 37.33 -3.57 1.91
N LEU A 355 37.47 -3.90 0.63
CA LEU A 355 38.66 -3.65 -0.19
C LEU A 355 38.50 -2.45 -1.16
N LYS A 356 37.41 -1.68 -1.05
CA LYS A 356 37.15 -0.45 -1.84
C LYS A 356 36.84 0.79 -1.00
N LEU A 357 37.06 0.70 0.31
CA LEU A 357 37.26 1.81 1.25
C LEU A 357 38.73 1.77 1.71
#